data_AF-A0A1J5WQU5-F1
#
_entry.id   AF-A0A1J5WQU5-F1
#
_cell.length_a   1.000
_cell.length_b   1.000
_cell.length_c   1.000
_cell.angle_alpha   90.00
_cell.angle_beta   90.00
_cell.angle_gamma   90.00
#
_symmetry.space_group_name_H-M   'P 1'
#
loop_
_entity.id
_entity.type
_entity.pdbx_description
1 polymer ?
#
loop_
_entity_poly.entity_id
_entity_poly.type
_entity_poly.pdbx_seq_one_letter_code
_entity_poly.pdbx_strand_id
1 'polypeptide(L)'
;MFDLEYKSFAKHGDSFFLEETGGVLIVSEAVLESEHEDIQEKREFLFSQRQKALEEVKERVLDGIRQKELKRHKELEEKGIFGTEKRDLSAAEICMVCLGEPAGGVFLFPLCEEAHHYACLECLDKEVNRERHVDDRAECGKTLVCPILTSTCKANGDTFGMDEYMKASGLILSALLTQLQAPDSFLLTQNLPNEAVLLTSKTTVTLSNIEISVKLFLVLLEKTRITVGGSFSITGHNDNEDCIREHGMARNSPFCLERNVAVSPLALENIERMAPNSVGCSLRRFDLRDTGLINILPKLRIHEDSEVEWLCLTATRREYITEILKQEKPFCVGRVKKMWLGDYAVGVITKMSLEDCDIEWLGLTASEEAHVAEVVAQEKPFFVGRVKSMLFRDYAARVITKMKHTRNQCNGEIRFERTREIFFRNTRGER
;
A
#
# COMPACT_ATOMS: atom_id res chain seq x y z
N MET A 1 -5.91 18.88 -18.75
CA MET A 1 -5.65 17.56 -18.15
C MET A 1 -4.37 17.61 -17.34
N PHE A 2 -4.44 18.19 -16.15
CA PHE A 2 -3.32 18.25 -15.22
C PHE A 2 -3.18 16.89 -14.52
N ASP A 3 -1.97 16.31 -14.47
CA ASP A 3 -1.26 15.54 -13.41
C ASP A 3 -2.05 14.64 -12.39
N LEU A 4 -3.35 14.45 -12.56
CA LEU A 4 -4.25 13.78 -11.63
C LEU A 4 -4.43 12.31 -11.96
N GLU A 5 -4.40 11.93 -13.23
CA GLU A 5 -4.26 10.51 -13.60
C GLU A 5 -2.99 9.92 -12.98
N TYR A 6 -1.93 10.72 -12.85
CA TYR A 6 -0.68 10.27 -12.24
C TYR A 6 -0.67 10.31 -10.70
N LYS A 7 -1.43 11.23 -10.09
CA LYS A 7 -1.53 11.38 -8.62
C LYS A 7 -2.63 10.54 -7.99
N SER A 8 -3.70 10.25 -8.73
CA SER A 8 -4.84 9.49 -8.21
C SER A 8 -4.44 8.04 -7.99
N PHE A 9 -4.87 7.48 -6.86
CA PHE A 9 -4.69 6.05 -6.62
C PHE A 9 -5.85 5.23 -7.21
N ALA A 10 -6.98 5.86 -7.55
CA ALA A 10 -8.11 5.23 -8.22
C ALA A 10 -8.93 6.27 -9.01
N LYS A 11 -9.61 5.80 -10.06
CA LYS A 11 -10.49 6.59 -10.94
C LYS A 11 -11.86 5.92 -11.04
N HIS A 12 -12.92 6.73 -11.19
CA HIS A 12 -14.27 6.25 -11.47
C HIS A 12 -15.03 7.28 -12.31
N GLY A 13 -15.33 6.93 -13.56
CA GLY A 13 -15.80 7.89 -14.56
C GLY A 13 -14.85 9.09 -14.63
N ASP A 14 -15.41 10.29 -14.49
CA ASP A 14 -14.66 11.54 -14.51
C ASP A 14 -14.19 11.97 -13.10
N SER A 15 -14.28 11.08 -12.10
CA SER A 15 -13.85 11.34 -10.73
C SER A 15 -12.55 10.64 -10.38
N PHE A 16 -11.70 11.33 -9.63
CA PHE A 16 -10.39 10.89 -9.19
C PHE A 16 -10.33 10.80 -7.66
N PHE A 17 -9.71 9.75 -7.15
CA PHE A 17 -9.46 9.54 -5.72
C PHE A 17 -7.98 9.79 -5.42
N LEU A 18 -7.72 10.74 -4.52
CA LEU A 18 -6.39 11.19 -4.14
C LEU A 18 -6.16 10.86 -2.66
N GLU A 19 -5.02 10.24 -2.36
CA GLU A 19 -4.68 9.90 -0.98
C GLU A 19 -3.94 11.09 -0.36
N GLU A 20 -4.57 11.69 0.65
CA GLU A 20 -4.02 12.84 1.36
C GLU A 20 -3.59 12.44 2.77
N THR A 21 -2.74 13.28 3.37
CA THR A 21 -2.30 13.08 4.77
C THR A 21 -3.49 13.01 5.73
N GLY A 22 -4.52 13.84 5.49
CA GLY A 22 -5.73 13.93 6.31
C GLY A 22 -6.90 13.03 5.92
N GLY A 23 -6.83 12.30 4.79
CA GLY A 23 -8.00 11.60 4.28
C GLY A 23 -7.91 11.12 2.83
N VAL A 24 -9.07 10.96 2.20
CA VAL A 24 -9.24 10.68 0.78
C VAL A 24 -10.00 11.82 0.15
N LEU A 25 -9.41 12.48 -0.84
CA LEU A 25 -10.08 13.52 -1.60
C LEU A 25 -10.69 12.91 -2.87
N ILE A 26 -11.98 13.17 -3.08
CA ILE A 26 -12.69 12.85 -4.32
C ILE A 26 -12.84 14.15 -5.09
N VAL A 27 -12.38 14.20 -6.34
CA VAL A 27 -12.49 15.38 -7.20
C VAL A 27 -12.99 14.95 -8.57
N SER A 28 -13.98 15.65 -9.10
CA SER A 28 -14.43 15.45 -10.48
C SER A 28 -13.61 16.31 -11.45
N GLU A 29 -13.51 15.87 -12.70
CA GLU A 29 -12.99 16.69 -13.80
C GLU A 29 -13.78 17.99 -13.94
N ALA A 30 -15.10 17.98 -13.71
CA ALA A 30 -15.95 19.15 -13.79
C ALA A 30 -15.65 20.22 -12.72
N VAL A 31 -15.31 19.86 -11.48
CA VAL A 31 -14.85 20.85 -10.47
C VAL A 31 -13.55 21.48 -10.90
N LEU A 32 -12.67 20.66 -11.47
CA LEU A 32 -11.43 21.17 -11.98
C LEU A 32 -11.72 22.13 -13.12
N GLU A 33 -12.61 21.81 -14.07
CA GLU A 33 -12.98 22.67 -15.19
C GLU A 33 -13.83 23.90 -14.83
N SER A 34 -14.72 23.83 -13.82
CA SER A 34 -15.67 24.91 -13.50
C SER A 34 -15.07 26.09 -12.75
N GLU A 35 -13.87 25.95 -12.18
CA GLU A 35 -13.07 27.11 -11.77
C GLU A 35 -12.45 27.82 -13.00
N HIS A 36 -12.63 27.35 -14.25
CA HIS A 36 -11.96 27.83 -15.47
C HIS A 36 -12.78 28.80 -16.31
N GLU A 37 -12.42 30.08 -16.23
CA GLU A 37 -12.25 30.90 -17.42
C GLU A 37 -10.76 31.31 -17.51
N ASP A 38 -10.18 31.18 -18.70
CA ASP A 38 -8.78 31.38 -19.12
C ASP A 38 -7.69 30.35 -18.72
N ILE A 39 -7.51 29.37 -19.60
CA ILE A 39 -6.46 28.34 -19.60
C ILE A 39 -5.04 28.93 -19.63
N GLN A 40 -4.83 30.10 -20.24
CA GLN A 40 -3.53 30.76 -20.34
C GLN A 40 -3.13 31.42 -19.00
N GLU A 41 -4.02 32.24 -18.42
CA GLU A 41 -3.81 32.88 -17.12
C GLU A 41 -3.64 31.86 -15.99
N LYS A 42 -4.32 30.72 -16.09
CA LYS A 42 -4.18 29.62 -15.13
C LYS A 42 -2.86 28.88 -15.24
N ARG A 43 -2.33 28.65 -16.45
CA ARG A 43 -0.97 28.12 -16.60
C ARG A 43 0.03 29.04 -15.93
N GLU A 44 -0.11 30.34 -16.15
CA GLU A 44 0.75 31.36 -15.54
C GLU A 44 0.59 31.43 -14.02
N PHE A 45 -0.64 31.33 -13.49
CA PHE A 45 -0.91 31.30 -12.05
C PHE A 45 -0.33 30.05 -11.37
N LEU A 46 -0.57 28.86 -11.95
CA LEU A 46 -0.05 27.60 -11.40
C LEU A 46 1.48 27.53 -11.50
N PHE A 47 2.04 28.02 -12.61
CA PHE A 47 3.47 28.20 -12.77
C PHE A 47 4.03 29.16 -11.71
N SER A 48 3.36 30.29 -11.44
CA SER A 48 3.73 31.26 -10.41
C SER A 48 3.65 30.69 -8.99
N GLN A 49 2.61 29.92 -8.65
CA GLN A 49 2.49 29.30 -7.32
C GLN A 49 3.53 28.22 -7.09
N ARG A 50 3.77 27.35 -8.10
CA ARG A 50 4.85 26.36 -8.05
C ARG A 50 6.21 27.03 -7.89
N GLN A 51 6.45 28.11 -8.64
CA GLN A 51 7.67 28.90 -8.52
C GLN A 51 7.85 29.44 -7.10
N LYS A 52 6.83 30.04 -6.48
CA LYS A 52 6.91 30.57 -5.10
C LYS A 52 7.29 29.49 -4.09
N ALA A 53 6.64 28.33 -4.14
CA ALA A 53 6.94 27.26 -3.19
C ALA A 53 8.34 26.66 -3.39
N LEU A 54 8.76 26.50 -4.64
CA LEU A 54 10.11 26.06 -4.96
C LEU A 54 11.16 27.11 -4.60
N GLU A 55 10.83 28.41 -4.63
CA GLU A 55 11.70 29.49 -4.16
C GLU A 55 11.99 29.35 -2.66
N GLU A 56 10.97 29.07 -1.84
CA GLU A 56 11.16 28.83 -0.41
C GLU A 56 12.07 27.62 -0.14
N VAL A 57 11.92 26.56 -0.93
CA VAL A 57 12.79 25.37 -0.84
C VAL A 57 14.20 25.70 -1.30
N LYS A 58 14.36 26.43 -2.42
CA LYS A 58 15.64 26.88 -2.96
C LYS A 58 16.41 27.70 -1.94
N GLU A 59 15.78 28.69 -1.31
CA GLU A 59 16.40 29.51 -0.28
C GLU A 59 16.87 28.66 0.92
N ARG A 60 16.07 27.70 1.38
CA ARG A 60 16.50 26.77 2.44
C ARG A 60 17.73 25.95 2.05
N VAL A 61 17.79 25.47 0.82
CA VAL A 61 18.94 24.71 0.29
C VAL A 61 20.18 25.59 0.27
N LEU A 62 20.08 26.79 -0.31
CA LEU A 62 21.20 27.72 -0.43
C LEU A 62 21.71 28.20 0.93
N ASP A 63 20.81 28.52 1.87
CA ASP A 63 21.19 28.88 3.23
C ASP A 63 21.88 27.72 3.97
N GLY A 64 21.41 26.49 3.76
CA GLY A 64 22.07 25.29 4.27
C GLY A 64 23.51 25.16 3.76
N ILE A 65 23.74 25.40 2.46
CA ILE A 65 25.08 25.39 1.84
C ILE A 65 25.94 26.52 2.44
N ARG A 66 25.43 27.75 2.50
CA ARG A 66 26.15 28.91 3.07
C ARG A 66 26.57 28.67 4.52
N GLN A 67 25.70 28.06 5.33
CA GLN A 67 26.03 27.71 6.72
C GLN A 67 27.13 26.65 6.81
N LYS A 68 27.08 25.60 5.98
CA LYS A 68 28.13 24.57 5.91
C LYS A 68 29.47 25.19 5.52
N GLU A 69 29.49 26.11 4.57
CA GLU A 69 30.70 26.79 4.14
C GLU A 69 31.26 27.73 5.19
N LEU A 70 30.41 28.50 5.87
CA LEU A 70 30.83 29.37 6.97
C LEU A 70 31.48 28.56 8.09
N LYS A 71 30.91 27.39 8.41
CA LYS A 71 31.48 26.47 9.39
C LYS A 71 32.84 25.93 8.93
N ARG A 72 32.94 25.47 7.67
CA ARG A 72 34.20 24.99 7.08
C ARG A 72 35.28 26.06 7.08
N HIS A 73 34.95 27.31 6.77
CA HIS A 73 35.90 28.42 6.79
C HIS A 73 36.39 28.73 8.20
N LYS A 74 35.48 28.78 9.19
CA LYS A 74 35.89 28.93 10.61
C LYS A 74 36.84 27.82 11.05
N GLU A 75 36.54 26.57 10.70
CA GLU A 75 37.40 25.41 11.01
C GLU A 75 38.77 25.46 10.30
N LEU A 76 38.85 26.05 9.10
CA LEU A 76 40.10 26.23 8.35
C LEU A 76 40.93 27.41 8.88
N GLU A 77 40.27 28.50 9.28
CA GLU A 77 40.89 29.65 9.95
C GLU A 77 41.49 29.24 11.31
N GLU A 78 40.76 28.45 12.10
CA GLU A 78 41.27 27.84 13.35
C GLU A 78 42.50 26.94 13.12
N LYS A 79 42.63 26.37 11.92
CA LYS A 79 43.78 25.53 11.51
C LYS A 79 44.89 26.33 10.81
N GLY A 80 44.78 27.66 10.72
CA GLY A 80 45.79 28.54 10.13
C GLY A 80 45.88 28.50 8.59
N ILE A 81 44.84 28.01 7.91
CA ILE A 81 44.78 27.92 6.44
C ILE A 81 43.97 29.11 5.91
N PHE A 82 44.65 30.09 5.30
CA PHE A 82 44.03 31.28 4.71
C PHE A 82 43.94 31.17 3.17
N GLY A 83 42.91 31.79 2.58
CA GLY A 83 42.82 31.97 1.12
C GLY A 83 42.06 30.89 0.34
N THR A 84 41.20 30.08 0.98
CA THR A 84 40.28 29.22 0.23
C THR A 84 39.17 30.06 -0.39
N GLU A 85 38.96 29.92 -1.70
CA GLU A 85 37.86 30.61 -2.40
C GLU A 85 36.51 30.08 -1.89
N LYS A 86 35.61 30.99 -1.54
CA LYS A 86 34.21 30.65 -1.28
C LYS A 86 33.60 30.12 -2.57
N ARG A 87 32.73 29.12 -2.49
CA ARG A 87 32.04 28.63 -3.68
C ARG A 87 31.13 29.75 -4.14
N ASP A 88 31.34 30.21 -5.37
CA ASP A 88 30.51 31.26 -5.92
C ASP A 88 29.17 30.66 -6.35
N LEU A 89 28.17 30.79 -5.48
CA LEU A 89 26.79 30.39 -5.76
C LEU A 89 26.11 31.34 -6.77
N SER A 90 26.76 32.44 -7.17
CA SER A 90 26.24 33.41 -8.15
C SER A 90 26.72 33.16 -9.58
N ALA A 91 27.57 32.15 -9.80
CA ALA A 91 28.10 31.80 -11.11
C ALA A 91 27.02 31.12 -11.97
N ALA A 92 26.38 31.90 -12.84
CA ALA A 92 25.54 31.50 -13.97
C ALA A 92 24.84 30.14 -13.80
N GLU A 93 23.78 30.11 -13.00
CA GLU A 93 22.84 29.00 -12.95
C GLU A 93 22.28 28.81 -14.38
N ILE A 94 22.62 27.71 -15.05
CA ILE A 94 22.05 27.35 -16.35
C ILE A 94 21.20 26.11 -16.15
N CYS A 95 20.04 26.06 -16.77
CA CYS A 95 19.25 24.82 -16.79
C CYS A 95 20.04 23.73 -17.51
N MET A 96 20.30 22.62 -16.84
CA MET A 96 21.08 21.51 -17.41
C MET A 96 20.41 20.82 -18.60
N VAL A 97 19.12 21.06 -18.82
CA VAL A 97 18.31 20.41 -19.85
C VAL A 97 18.27 21.25 -21.13
N CYS A 98 17.87 22.51 -21.04
CA CYS A 98 17.71 23.37 -22.21
C CYS A 98 18.95 24.23 -22.51
N LEU A 99 19.94 24.27 -21.59
CA LEU A 99 21.15 25.10 -21.69
C LEU A 99 20.84 26.59 -21.93
N GLY A 100 19.64 27.05 -21.59
CA GLY A 100 19.19 28.43 -21.82
C GLY A 100 20.00 29.43 -21.00
N GLU A 101 20.41 30.53 -21.64
CA GLU A 101 21.16 31.61 -20.98
C GLU A 101 20.35 32.27 -19.84
N PRO A 102 21.01 32.74 -18.77
CA PRO A 102 20.37 33.41 -17.63
C PRO A 102 19.85 34.83 -17.95
N ALA A 103 19.78 35.20 -19.24
CA ALA A 103 19.38 36.52 -19.69
C ALA A 103 17.86 36.72 -19.51
N GLY A 104 17.44 37.04 -18.29
CA GLY A 104 16.13 37.63 -18.02
C GLY A 104 15.16 36.84 -17.15
N GLY A 105 15.60 36.32 -15.99
CA GLY A 105 14.66 36.00 -14.89
C GLY A 105 13.95 34.65 -14.98
N VAL A 106 14.55 33.65 -15.63
CA VAL A 106 14.04 32.27 -15.62
C VAL A 106 14.31 31.62 -14.26
N PHE A 107 13.27 31.14 -13.57
CA PHE A 107 13.41 30.43 -12.30
C PHE A 107 14.12 29.08 -12.48
N LEU A 108 15.16 28.86 -11.67
CA LEU A 108 15.99 27.65 -11.68
C LEU A 108 15.98 27.01 -10.30
N PHE A 109 15.70 25.71 -10.27
CA PHE A 109 15.59 24.93 -9.04
C PHE A 109 16.70 23.87 -8.94
N PRO A 110 17.36 23.71 -7.78
CA PRO A 110 18.43 22.73 -7.61
C PRO A 110 17.91 21.29 -7.66
N LEU A 111 18.61 20.43 -8.39
CA LEU A 111 18.25 19.01 -8.51
C LEU A 111 18.74 18.15 -7.33
N CYS A 112 19.56 18.71 -6.45
CA CYS A 112 20.04 18.07 -5.22
C CYS A 112 20.28 19.12 -4.13
N GLU A 113 20.33 18.69 -2.87
CA GLU A 113 20.58 19.55 -1.69
C GLU A 113 21.96 20.23 -1.69
N GLU A 114 22.91 19.75 -2.48
CA GLU A 114 24.24 20.36 -2.65
C GLU A 114 24.30 21.32 -3.85
N ALA A 115 23.15 21.53 -4.52
CA ALA A 115 22.93 22.44 -5.63
C ALA A 115 23.96 22.35 -6.77
N HIS A 116 24.34 21.11 -7.14
CA HIS A 116 25.32 20.87 -8.21
C HIS A 116 24.80 21.22 -9.61
N HIS A 117 23.51 20.97 -9.86
CA HIS A 117 22.85 21.22 -11.14
C HIS A 117 21.46 21.77 -10.87
N TYR A 118 20.96 22.54 -11.84
CA TYR A 118 19.67 23.20 -11.77
C TYR A 118 18.82 22.85 -13.00
N ALA A 119 17.51 22.84 -12.83
CA ALA A 119 16.54 22.74 -13.91
C ALA A 119 15.58 23.93 -13.86
N CYS A 120 15.17 24.44 -15.03
CA CYS A 120 14.11 25.43 -15.08
C CYS A 120 12.74 24.77 -14.89
N LEU A 121 11.78 25.56 -14.42
CA LEU A 121 10.43 25.06 -14.13
C LEU A 121 9.76 24.45 -15.37
N GLU A 122 10.01 25.01 -16.56
CA GLU A 122 9.50 24.46 -17.82
C GLU A 122 10.08 23.08 -18.16
N CYS A 123 11.37 22.85 -17.89
CA CYS A 123 12.00 21.55 -18.14
C CYS A 123 11.55 20.50 -17.12
N LEU A 124 11.30 20.90 -15.87
CA LEU A 124 10.69 20.03 -14.87
C LEU A 124 9.25 19.65 -15.29
N ASP A 125 8.45 20.62 -15.74
CA ASP A 125 7.06 20.39 -16.20
C ASP A 125 7.02 19.51 -17.47
N LYS A 126 7.94 19.70 -18.41
CA LYS A 126 8.06 18.84 -19.61
C LYS A 126 8.41 17.39 -19.28
N GLU A 127 9.23 17.15 -18.25
CA GLU A 127 9.60 15.79 -17.86
C GLU A 127 8.42 15.03 -17.26
N VAL A 128 7.58 15.71 -16.47
CA VAL A 128 6.35 15.12 -15.92
C VAL A 128 5.32 14.83 -17.01
N ASN A 129 5.15 15.72 -17.99
CA ASN A 129 4.11 15.63 -19.02
C ASN A 129 4.52 14.84 -20.27
N ARG A 130 5.62 14.06 -20.23
CA ARG A 130 6.07 13.29 -21.38
C ARG A 130 5.15 12.08 -21.62
N GLU A 131 4.35 12.11 -22.69
CA GLU A 131 3.50 10.99 -23.12
C GLU A 131 4.35 9.71 -23.25
N ARG A 132 4.12 8.74 -22.37
CA ARG A 132 4.82 7.44 -22.42
C ARG A 132 4.18 6.57 -23.49
N HIS A 133 4.78 6.52 -24.67
CA HIS A 133 4.50 5.45 -25.63
C HIS A 133 4.94 4.10 -25.04
N VAL A 134 4.06 3.10 -25.16
CA VAL A 134 4.10 1.81 -24.44
C VAL A 134 5.12 0.81 -25.01
N ASP A 135 5.76 1.12 -26.13
CA ASP A 135 6.72 0.21 -26.76
C ASP A 135 8.17 0.71 -26.58
N ASP A 136 8.75 0.45 -25.40
CA ASP A 136 10.16 0.06 -25.27
C ASP A 136 10.45 -0.32 -23.82
N ARG A 137 10.35 -1.62 -23.54
CA ARG A 137 10.60 -2.23 -22.21
C ARG A 137 12.10 -2.24 -21.82
N ALA A 138 12.90 -1.32 -22.35
CA ALA A 138 14.36 -1.25 -22.18
C ALA A 138 14.92 0.15 -21.82
N GLU A 139 14.11 1.22 -21.79
CA GLU A 139 14.49 2.50 -21.17
C GLU A 139 13.48 2.89 -20.08
N CYS A 140 13.62 2.26 -18.91
CA CYS A 140 12.86 2.67 -17.72
C CYS A 140 13.32 4.07 -17.28
N GLY A 141 12.45 5.07 -17.45
CA GLY A 141 12.37 6.33 -16.71
C GLY A 141 13.68 7.08 -16.44
N LYS A 142 14.10 7.97 -17.35
CA LYS A 142 15.12 8.97 -17.03
C LYS A 142 14.46 10.16 -16.32
N THR A 143 14.14 10.01 -15.03
CA THR A 143 13.82 11.14 -14.15
C THR A 143 14.96 12.16 -14.20
N LEU A 144 14.64 13.46 -14.17
CA LEU A 144 15.67 14.51 -14.05
C LEU A 144 16.39 14.35 -12.71
N VAL A 145 17.64 13.88 -12.77
CA VAL A 145 18.49 13.61 -11.60
C VAL A 145 19.78 14.41 -11.66
N CYS A 146 20.38 14.63 -10.51
CA CYS A 146 21.73 15.20 -10.43
C CYS A 146 22.76 14.17 -10.94
N PRO A 147 23.58 14.48 -11.97
CA PRO A 147 24.54 13.55 -12.55
C PRO A 147 25.81 13.33 -11.69
N ILE A 148 25.95 14.03 -10.57
CA ILE A 148 27.11 13.94 -9.69
C ILE A 148 27.01 12.74 -8.76
N LEU A 149 27.94 11.79 -8.89
CA LEU A 149 27.99 10.54 -8.12
C LEU A 149 28.71 10.70 -6.76
N THR A 150 28.46 11.78 -6.01
CA THR A 150 28.99 11.91 -4.64
C THR A 150 28.17 11.09 -3.65
N SER A 151 28.80 10.67 -2.55
CA SER A 151 28.14 9.92 -1.47
C SER A 151 26.95 10.67 -0.85
N THR A 152 26.97 12.00 -0.87
CA THR A 152 25.89 12.85 -0.35
C THR A 152 24.69 12.92 -1.29
N CYS A 153 24.90 13.00 -2.62
CA CYS A 153 23.79 13.01 -3.59
C CYS A 153 23.12 11.63 -3.72
N LYS A 154 23.91 10.54 -3.69
CA LYS A 154 23.39 9.17 -3.75
C LYS A 154 22.63 8.72 -2.51
N ALA A 155 22.98 9.23 -1.32
CA ALA A 155 22.37 8.79 -0.06
C ALA A 155 20.91 9.27 0.10
N ASN A 156 20.54 10.37 -0.54
CA ASN A 156 19.22 11.00 -0.39
C ASN A 156 18.24 10.64 -1.52
N GLY A 157 18.61 9.70 -2.40
CA GLY A 157 17.89 9.43 -3.64
C GLY A 157 18.18 10.53 -4.66
N ASP A 158 18.62 10.16 -5.86
CA ASP A 158 19.05 11.11 -6.88
C ASP A 158 17.91 12.03 -7.42
N THR A 159 16.71 11.95 -6.82
CA THR A 159 15.41 12.51 -7.26
C THR A 159 14.96 13.77 -6.53
N PHE A 160 15.74 14.31 -5.58
CA PHE A 160 15.35 15.49 -4.76
C PHE A 160 14.64 16.59 -5.56
N GLY A 161 15.22 17.03 -6.68
CA GLY A 161 14.66 18.09 -7.50
C GLY A 161 13.24 17.81 -7.99
N MET A 162 13.01 16.58 -8.44
CA MET A 162 11.72 16.11 -8.94
C MET A 162 10.74 15.84 -7.79
N ASP A 163 11.22 15.33 -6.65
CA ASP A 163 10.36 15.09 -5.47
C ASP A 163 9.81 16.40 -4.91
N GLU A 164 10.64 17.44 -4.77
CA GLU A 164 10.20 18.77 -4.33
C GLU A 164 9.30 19.44 -5.39
N TYR A 165 9.58 19.26 -6.67
CA TYR A 165 8.70 19.72 -7.75
C TYR A 165 7.32 19.04 -7.70
N MET A 166 7.27 17.73 -7.47
CA MET A 166 6.02 16.98 -7.34
C MET A 166 5.22 17.39 -6.10
N LYS A 167 5.90 17.66 -4.98
CA LYS A 167 5.29 18.24 -3.77
C LYS A 167 4.69 19.62 -4.05
N ALA A 168 5.44 20.51 -4.70
CA ALA A 168 4.95 21.84 -5.09
C ALA A 168 3.77 21.75 -6.07
N SER A 169 3.75 20.72 -6.91
CA SER A 169 2.63 20.46 -7.82
C SER A 169 1.36 19.97 -7.11
N GLY A 170 1.40 19.68 -5.80
CA GLY A 170 0.24 19.37 -4.95
C GLY A 170 -0.43 20.61 -4.32
N LEU A 171 0.10 21.83 -4.52
CA LEU A 171 -0.37 23.03 -3.83
C LEU A 171 -1.79 23.49 -4.21
N ILE A 172 -2.28 23.13 -5.41
CA ILE A 172 -3.67 23.38 -5.84
C ILE A 172 -4.65 22.67 -4.90
N LEU A 173 -4.35 21.40 -4.56
CA LEU A 173 -5.16 20.63 -3.62
C LEU A 173 -5.12 21.24 -2.23
N SER A 174 -3.97 21.77 -1.78
CA SER A 174 -3.87 22.37 -0.44
C SER A 174 -4.81 23.59 -0.25
N ALA A 175 -5.05 24.38 -1.30
CA ALA A 175 -5.97 25.51 -1.28
C ALA A 175 -7.45 25.08 -1.39
N LEU A 176 -7.74 23.98 -2.08
CA LEU A 176 -9.07 23.36 -2.11
C LEU A 176 -9.41 22.73 -0.75
N LEU A 177 -8.44 22.03 -0.13
CA LEU A 177 -8.59 21.35 1.16
C LEU A 177 -8.92 22.32 2.31
N THR A 178 -8.43 23.57 2.27
CA THR A 178 -8.76 24.58 3.30
C THR A 178 -10.21 25.07 3.23
N GLN A 179 -10.88 24.88 2.09
CA GLN A 179 -12.27 25.29 1.87
C GLN A 179 -13.27 24.15 2.09
N LEU A 180 -12.81 22.90 2.04
CA LEU A 180 -13.67 21.72 2.15
C LEU A 180 -13.93 21.33 3.62
N GLN A 181 -15.20 21.24 3.98
CA GLN A 181 -15.62 20.60 5.23
C GLN A 181 -15.90 19.12 4.98
N ALA A 182 -15.26 18.26 5.78
CA ALA A 182 -15.47 16.83 5.70
C ALA A 182 -16.90 16.48 6.17
N PRO A 183 -17.68 15.72 5.39
CA PRO A 183 -19.02 15.31 5.81
C PRO A 183 -18.93 14.30 6.95
N ASP A 184 -19.95 14.28 7.82
CA ASP A 184 -20.07 13.28 8.89
C ASP A 184 -20.37 11.88 8.33
N SER A 185 -21.15 11.82 7.23
CA SER A 185 -21.52 10.58 6.56
C SER A 185 -21.44 10.72 5.05
N PHE A 186 -20.99 9.66 4.38
CA PHE A 186 -20.86 9.61 2.92
C PHE A 186 -21.29 8.24 2.41
N LEU A 187 -22.25 8.19 1.49
CA LEU A 187 -22.65 6.94 0.84
C LEU A 187 -21.83 6.77 -0.43
N LEU A 188 -20.98 5.75 -0.49
CA LEU A 188 -20.21 5.46 -1.70
C LEU A 188 -21.11 4.78 -2.73
N THR A 189 -21.27 5.38 -3.91
CA THR A 189 -22.05 4.82 -5.03
C THR A 189 -21.29 5.02 -6.34
N GLN A 190 -21.81 4.47 -7.44
CA GLN A 190 -21.30 4.75 -8.79
C GLN A 190 -21.51 6.21 -9.23
N ASN A 191 -22.48 6.91 -8.64
CA ASN A 191 -22.76 8.30 -8.95
C ASN A 191 -22.06 9.15 -7.89
N LEU A 192 -20.81 9.50 -8.18
CA LEU A 192 -20.00 10.35 -7.31
C LEU A 192 -20.43 11.82 -7.45
N PRO A 193 -20.24 12.64 -6.42
CA PRO A 193 -20.57 14.05 -6.48
C PRO A 193 -19.71 14.75 -7.53
N ASN A 194 -20.30 15.72 -8.22
CA ASN A 194 -19.54 16.60 -9.10
C ASN A 194 -18.66 17.56 -8.29
N GLU A 195 -19.01 17.87 -7.03
CA GLU A 195 -18.22 18.71 -6.13
C GLU A 195 -17.05 17.94 -5.50
N ALA A 196 -15.97 18.65 -5.12
CA ALA A 196 -14.87 18.02 -4.40
C ALA A 196 -15.29 17.64 -2.97
N VAL A 197 -14.92 16.43 -2.53
CA VAL A 197 -15.28 15.93 -1.19
C VAL A 197 -14.06 15.33 -0.51
N LEU A 198 -13.74 15.85 0.68
CA LEU A 198 -12.69 15.30 1.54
C LEU A 198 -13.30 14.34 2.56
N LEU A 199 -12.97 13.05 2.46
CA LEU A 199 -13.32 12.03 3.43
C LEU A 199 -12.20 11.88 4.45
N THR A 200 -12.50 12.00 5.74
CA THR A 200 -11.49 11.94 6.81
C THR A 200 -11.76 10.78 7.77
N SER A 201 -10.90 10.62 8.77
CA SER A 201 -11.09 9.64 9.85
C SER A 201 -12.34 9.86 10.70
N LYS A 202 -12.98 11.03 10.59
CA LYS A 202 -14.27 11.35 11.20
C LYS A 202 -15.46 11.00 10.29
N THR A 203 -15.24 10.96 8.98
CA THR A 203 -16.28 10.67 8.00
C THR A 203 -16.63 9.19 8.02
N THR A 204 -17.93 8.89 8.15
CA THR A 204 -18.46 7.53 8.07
C THR A 204 -18.86 7.22 6.63
N VAL A 205 -18.05 6.41 5.96
CA VAL A 205 -18.30 5.92 4.61
C VAL A 205 -19.15 4.66 4.67
N THR A 206 -20.32 4.70 4.05
CA THR A 206 -21.22 3.56 3.94
C THR A 206 -20.98 2.82 2.64
N LEU A 207 -20.69 1.52 2.74
CA LEU A 207 -20.53 0.60 1.61
C LEU A 207 -21.78 -0.30 1.53
N SER A 208 -22.49 -0.26 0.41
CA SER A 208 -23.71 -1.03 0.21
C SER A 208 -23.98 -1.24 -1.27
N ASN A 209 -24.25 -2.49 -1.68
CA ASN A 209 -24.71 -2.86 -3.02
C ASN A 209 -23.81 -2.32 -4.16
N ILE A 210 -22.50 -2.33 -3.93
CA ILE A 210 -21.48 -1.97 -4.92
C ILE A 210 -20.40 -3.04 -4.98
N GLU A 211 -19.64 -3.02 -6.06
CA GLU A 211 -18.33 -3.63 -6.15
C GLU A 211 -17.28 -2.52 -6.15
N ILE A 212 -16.22 -2.65 -5.36
CA ILE A 212 -15.14 -1.67 -5.31
C ILE A 212 -13.77 -2.33 -5.48
N SER A 213 -12.83 -1.64 -6.11
CA SER A 213 -11.46 -2.14 -6.20
C SER A 213 -10.84 -2.31 -4.80
N VAL A 214 -10.02 -3.34 -4.64
CA VAL A 214 -9.33 -3.62 -3.38
C VAL A 214 -8.44 -2.46 -2.94
N LYS A 215 -7.82 -1.73 -3.89
CA LYS A 215 -7.00 -0.55 -3.59
C LYS A 215 -7.84 0.56 -2.96
N LEU A 216 -8.99 0.89 -3.56
CA LEU A 216 -9.93 1.86 -2.99
C LEU A 216 -10.45 1.42 -1.62
N PHE A 217 -10.86 0.16 -1.48
CA PHE A 217 -11.32 -0.37 -0.21
C PHE A 217 -10.26 -0.23 0.89
N LEU A 218 -9.01 -0.61 0.61
CA LEU A 218 -7.94 -0.55 1.60
C LEU A 218 -7.59 0.89 2.00
N VAL A 219 -7.57 1.85 1.07
CA VAL A 219 -7.31 3.25 1.40
C VAL A 219 -8.47 3.81 2.25
N LEU A 220 -9.73 3.55 1.88
CA LEU A 220 -10.88 3.97 2.69
C LEU A 220 -10.86 3.32 4.09
N LEU A 221 -10.48 2.05 4.18
CA LEU A 221 -10.35 1.33 5.44
C LEU A 221 -9.33 1.97 6.37
N GLU A 222 -8.24 2.52 5.83
CA GLU A 222 -7.15 3.18 6.57
C GLU A 222 -7.48 4.63 6.94
N LYS A 223 -8.27 5.32 6.11
CA LYS A 223 -8.43 6.79 6.18
C LYS A 223 -9.79 7.25 6.69
N THR A 224 -10.80 6.38 6.71
CA THR A 224 -12.19 6.74 7.02
C THR A 224 -12.83 5.73 7.97
N ARG A 225 -13.99 6.06 8.56
CA ARG A 225 -14.80 5.08 9.31
C ARG A 225 -15.67 4.32 8.33
N ILE A 226 -15.65 2.98 8.37
CA ILE A 226 -16.45 2.16 7.46
C ILE A 226 -17.71 1.64 8.15
N THR A 227 -18.85 1.79 7.48
CA THR A 227 -20.10 1.11 7.82
C THR A 227 -20.57 0.26 6.64
N VAL A 228 -20.96 -0.99 6.91
CA VAL A 228 -21.50 -1.89 5.89
C VAL A 228 -23.03 -1.81 5.94
N GLY A 229 -23.63 -1.10 4.98
CA GLY A 229 -25.08 -0.88 4.91
C GLY A 229 -25.85 -1.97 4.17
N GLY A 230 -25.14 -2.84 3.44
CA GLY A 230 -25.67 -3.94 2.65
C GLY A 230 -24.53 -4.82 2.15
N SER A 231 -24.82 -5.82 1.30
CA SER A 231 -23.73 -6.62 0.72
C SER A 231 -22.95 -5.79 -0.29
N PHE A 232 -21.63 -5.73 -0.15
CA PHE A 232 -20.73 -5.18 -1.16
C PHE A 232 -19.66 -6.21 -1.51
N SER A 233 -18.93 -5.99 -2.59
CA SER A 233 -17.81 -6.85 -2.99
C SER A 233 -16.53 -6.06 -3.26
N ILE A 234 -15.40 -6.74 -3.10
CA ILE A 234 -14.09 -6.24 -3.50
C ILE A 234 -13.55 -7.02 -4.69
N THR A 235 -12.84 -6.32 -5.58
CA THR A 235 -12.26 -6.88 -6.81
C THR A 235 -10.82 -6.42 -7.03
N GLY A 236 -10.14 -6.99 -8.01
CA GLY A 236 -8.80 -6.54 -8.42
C GLY A 236 -8.81 -5.07 -8.86
N HIS A 237 -7.72 -4.36 -8.59
CA HIS A 237 -7.56 -2.98 -9.05
C HIS A 237 -6.90 -2.95 -10.43
N ASN A 238 -7.43 -2.11 -11.32
CA ASN A 238 -6.87 -1.79 -12.63
C ASN A 238 -6.88 -0.27 -12.77
N ASP A 239 -5.70 0.36 -12.93
CA ASP A 239 -5.58 1.82 -12.98
C ASP A 239 -6.30 2.42 -14.21
N ASN A 240 -6.63 1.60 -15.22
CA ASN A 240 -7.34 2.01 -16.44
C ASN A 240 -8.85 1.75 -16.42
N GLU A 241 -9.40 1.23 -15.32
CA GLU A 241 -10.82 0.91 -15.21
C GLU A 241 -11.47 1.60 -14.02
N ASP A 242 -12.80 1.74 -14.10
CA ASP A 242 -13.61 2.23 -12.99
C ASP A 242 -13.43 1.36 -11.75
N CYS A 243 -13.09 2.04 -10.65
CA CYS A 243 -12.87 1.41 -9.36
C CYS A 243 -14.15 1.13 -8.56
N ILE A 244 -15.32 1.55 -9.05
CA ILE A 244 -16.64 1.25 -8.48
C ILE A 244 -17.54 0.67 -9.59
N ARG A 245 -18.20 -0.44 -9.32
CA ARG A 245 -19.07 -1.16 -10.26
C ARG A 245 -20.34 -1.65 -9.60
N GLU A 246 -21.24 -2.17 -10.42
CA GLU A 246 -22.50 -2.73 -9.94
C GLU A 246 -22.23 -4.02 -9.16
N HIS A 247 -23.02 -4.25 -8.12
CA HIS A 247 -22.85 -5.43 -7.29
C HIS A 247 -23.04 -6.73 -8.08
N GLY A 248 -22.21 -7.73 -7.79
CA GLY A 248 -22.36 -9.09 -8.33
C GLY A 248 -21.39 -9.50 -9.43
N MET A 249 -20.55 -8.58 -9.93
CA MET A 249 -19.57 -8.84 -10.99
C MET A 249 -18.32 -9.60 -10.52
N ALA A 250 -17.96 -9.51 -9.24
CA ALA A 250 -16.73 -10.06 -8.64
C ALA A 250 -16.65 -11.58 -8.71
N ARG A 251 -17.79 -12.26 -8.97
CA ARG A 251 -17.84 -13.72 -9.03
C ARG A 251 -16.94 -14.30 -10.13
N ASN A 252 -16.58 -13.51 -11.14
CA ASN A 252 -15.86 -14.02 -12.32
C ASN A 252 -14.39 -13.56 -12.44
N SER A 253 -13.91 -12.70 -11.53
CA SER A 253 -12.59 -12.08 -11.65
C SER A 253 -11.74 -12.26 -10.39
N PRO A 254 -11.13 -13.44 -10.19
CA PRO A 254 -10.33 -13.71 -9.01
C PRO A 254 -9.05 -12.85 -8.99
N PHE A 255 -8.76 -12.24 -7.84
CA PHE A 255 -7.62 -11.32 -7.66
C PHE A 255 -6.67 -11.74 -6.54
N CYS A 256 -5.52 -11.08 -6.43
CA CYS A 256 -4.55 -11.29 -5.35
C CYS A 256 -4.73 -10.25 -4.25
N LEU A 257 -4.92 -10.67 -2.99
CA LEU A 257 -4.79 -9.80 -1.82
C LEU A 257 -3.45 -10.09 -1.14
N GLU A 258 -2.51 -9.17 -1.29
CA GLU A 258 -1.16 -9.31 -0.75
C GLU A 258 -0.77 -8.05 0.02
N ARG A 259 -0.29 -8.21 1.26
CA ARG A 259 0.17 -7.08 2.08
C ARG A 259 1.11 -7.54 3.20
N ASN A 260 2.19 -6.79 3.39
CA ASN A 260 3.19 -6.99 4.44
C ASN A 260 3.43 -5.71 5.28
N VAL A 261 2.56 -4.72 5.14
CA VAL A 261 2.66 -3.42 5.82
C VAL A 261 1.70 -3.39 7.02
N ALA A 262 2.11 -2.71 8.09
CA ALA A 262 1.24 -2.42 9.22
C ALA A 262 -0.02 -1.67 8.77
N VAL A 263 -1.13 -1.97 9.44
CA VAL A 263 -2.42 -1.28 9.24
C VAL A 263 -2.65 -0.29 10.38
N SER A 264 -3.34 0.81 10.09
CA SER A 264 -3.68 1.81 11.12
C SER A 264 -4.62 1.24 12.18
N PRO A 265 -4.65 1.83 13.39
CA PRO A 265 -5.65 1.49 14.41
C PRO A 265 -7.08 1.66 13.91
N LEU A 266 -7.34 2.65 13.03
CA LEU A 266 -8.65 2.88 12.43
C LEU A 266 -9.06 1.71 11.52
N ALA A 267 -8.14 1.19 10.70
CA ALA A 267 -8.40 0.03 9.87
C ALA A 267 -8.76 -1.22 10.70
N LEU A 268 -8.07 -1.44 11.81
CA LEU A 268 -8.38 -2.54 12.73
C LEU A 268 -9.78 -2.39 13.35
N GLU A 269 -10.12 -1.19 13.81
CA GLU A 269 -11.43 -0.86 14.37
C GLU A 269 -12.56 -1.06 13.33
N ASN A 270 -12.30 -0.68 12.08
CA ASN A 270 -13.23 -0.92 10.97
C ASN A 270 -13.43 -2.41 10.69
N ILE A 271 -12.34 -3.21 10.64
CA ILE A 271 -12.42 -4.66 10.43
C ILE A 271 -13.19 -5.34 11.56
N GLU A 272 -12.93 -4.95 12.81
CA GLU A 272 -13.59 -5.51 13.99
C GLU A 272 -15.12 -5.35 13.90
N ARG A 273 -15.58 -4.16 13.52
CA ARG A 273 -17.02 -3.82 13.35
C ARG A 273 -17.72 -4.58 12.23
N MET A 274 -16.99 -5.06 11.21
CA MET A 274 -17.61 -5.78 10.09
C MET A 274 -18.19 -7.11 10.56
N ALA A 275 -19.38 -7.46 10.07
CA ALA A 275 -19.93 -8.79 10.30
C ALA A 275 -19.11 -9.86 9.54
N PRO A 276 -19.03 -11.11 10.04
CA PRO A 276 -18.49 -12.23 9.26
C PRO A 276 -19.23 -12.38 7.92
N ASN A 277 -18.53 -12.80 6.86
CA ASN A 277 -19.10 -12.98 5.52
C ASN A 277 -19.83 -11.75 4.94
N SER A 278 -19.46 -10.54 5.34
CA SER A 278 -20.09 -9.29 4.87
C SER A 278 -19.49 -8.75 3.57
N VAL A 279 -18.26 -9.14 3.25
CA VAL A 279 -17.50 -8.61 2.10
C VAL A 279 -17.38 -9.68 1.02
N GLY A 280 -18.12 -9.57 -0.09
CA GLY A 280 -17.98 -10.49 -1.20
C GLY A 280 -16.61 -10.39 -1.89
N CYS A 281 -16.00 -11.51 -2.26
CA CYS A 281 -14.79 -11.49 -3.07
C CYS A 281 -14.61 -12.81 -3.84
N SER A 282 -13.76 -12.77 -4.86
CA SER A 282 -13.19 -13.96 -5.51
C SER A 282 -11.68 -13.83 -5.46
N LEU A 283 -11.00 -14.78 -4.83
CA LEU A 283 -9.57 -14.69 -4.56
C LEU A 283 -8.82 -15.74 -5.36
N ARG A 284 -7.80 -15.31 -6.10
CA ARG A 284 -6.76 -16.20 -6.66
C ARG A 284 -5.71 -16.50 -5.60
N ARG A 285 -5.27 -15.47 -4.87
CA ARG A 285 -4.20 -15.55 -3.87
C ARG A 285 -4.50 -14.66 -2.67
N PHE A 286 -4.16 -15.14 -1.48
CA PHE A 286 -4.25 -14.43 -0.21
C PHE A 286 -2.92 -14.58 0.53
N ASP A 287 -2.08 -13.53 0.58
CA ASP A 287 -0.76 -13.56 1.21
C ASP A 287 -0.60 -12.37 2.16
N LEU A 288 -0.88 -12.60 3.44
CA LEU A 288 -0.79 -11.57 4.49
C LEU A 288 0.22 -12.01 5.55
N ARG A 289 1.23 -11.17 5.81
CA ARG A 289 2.32 -11.50 6.74
C ARG A 289 2.48 -10.40 7.77
N ASP A 290 2.48 -10.79 9.03
CA ASP A 290 2.78 -9.96 10.19
C ASP A 290 1.98 -8.64 10.23
N THR A 291 0.69 -8.73 9.90
CA THR A 291 -0.21 -7.58 9.89
C THR A 291 -1.58 -7.93 10.49
N GLY A 292 -2.18 -6.99 11.22
CA GLY A 292 -3.53 -7.15 11.75
C GLY A 292 -4.62 -7.16 10.67
N LEU A 293 -4.27 -6.85 9.41
CA LEU A 293 -5.16 -7.03 8.26
C LEU A 293 -5.61 -8.49 8.11
N ILE A 294 -4.86 -9.46 8.65
CA ILE A 294 -5.23 -10.89 8.65
C ILE A 294 -6.66 -11.09 9.18
N ASN A 295 -7.11 -10.26 10.15
CA ASN A 295 -8.46 -10.32 10.71
C ASN A 295 -9.59 -9.99 9.71
N ILE A 296 -9.28 -9.53 8.48
CA ILE A 296 -10.27 -9.38 7.41
C ILE A 296 -10.78 -10.74 6.92
N LEU A 297 -9.98 -11.80 7.03
CA LEU A 297 -10.27 -13.11 6.46
C LEU A 297 -11.67 -13.65 6.82
N PRO A 298 -12.10 -13.72 8.11
CA PRO A 298 -13.47 -14.16 8.45
C PRO A 298 -14.58 -13.19 8.01
N LYS A 299 -14.24 -11.96 7.60
CA LYS A 299 -15.19 -10.96 7.09
C LYS A 299 -15.45 -11.15 5.60
N LEU A 300 -14.55 -11.84 4.90
CA LEU A 300 -14.67 -12.15 3.49
C LEU A 300 -15.66 -13.31 3.27
N ARG A 301 -16.60 -13.11 2.35
CA ARG A 301 -17.54 -14.10 1.86
C ARG A 301 -16.94 -14.76 0.62
N ILE A 302 -16.08 -15.74 0.86
CA ILE A 302 -15.49 -16.62 -0.17
C ILE A 302 -16.47 -17.79 -0.39
N HIS A 303 -16.78 -18.11 -1.65
CA HIS A 303 -17.69 -19.21 -1.96
C HIS A 303 -16.95 -20.55 -1.83
N GLU A 304 -17.65 -21.61 -1.43
CA GLU A 304 -17.07 -22.96 -1.28
C GLU A 304 -16.48 -23.50 -2.59
N ASP A 305 -17.07 -23.12 -3.73
CA ASP A 305 -16.58 -23.47 -5.06
C ASP A 305 -15.50 -22.52 -5.61
N SER A 306 -15.08 -21.50 -4.86
CA SER A 306 -14.00 -20.61 -5.28
C SER A 306 -12.66 -21.33 -5.20
N GLU A 307 -11.96 -21.44 -6.33
CA GLU A 307 -10.61 -21.99 -6.41
C GLU A 307 -9.58 -20.94 -5.94
N VAL A 308 -8.88 -21.23 -4.84
CA VAL A 308 -7.82 -20.37 -4.28
C VAL A 308 -6.48 -21.05 -4.51
N GLU A 309 -5.63 -20.47 -5.35
CA GLU A 309 -4.34 -21.09 -5.70
C GLU A 309 -3.36 -21.09 -4.53
N TRP A 310 -3.36 -20.03 -3.73
CA TRP A 310 -2.38 -19.82 -2.67
C TRP A 310 -2.96 -19.04 -1.48
N LEU A 311 -2.92 -19.66 -0.29
CA LEU A 311 -3.23 -19.02 0.99
C LEU A 311 -1.97 -19.05 1.86
N CYS A 312 -1.44 -17.88 2.20
CA CYS A 312 -0.25 -17.73 3.02
C CYS A 312 -0.49 -16.72 4.14
N LEU A 313 -0.36 -17.17 5.38
CA LEU A 313 -0.48 -16.34 6.57
C LEU A 313 0.74 -16.54 7.46
N THR A 314 1.35 -15.45 7.89
CA THR A 314 2.36 -15.49 8.96
C THR A 314 1.98 -14.49 10.03
N ALA A 315 2.04 -14.89 11.29
CA ALA A 315 1.82 -13.99 12.41
C ALA A 315 2.79 -14.32 13.55
N THR A 316 3.84 -13.52 13.67
CA THR A 316 4.82 -13.58 14.78
C THR A 316 4.25 -13.06 16.10
N ARG A 317 3.15 -12.30 16.06
CA ARG A 317 2.44 -11.78 17.24
C ARG A 317 1.02 -12.31 17.29
N ARG A 318 0.60 -12.79 18.46
CA ARG A 318 -0.75 -13.33 18.71
C ARG A 318 -1.86 -12.33 18.39
N GLU A 319 -1.64 -11.04 18.67
CA GLU A 319 -2.62 -9.98 18.45
C GLU A 319 -3.14 -9.88 17.01
N TYR A 320 -2.35 -10.29 16.02
CA TYR A 320 -2.77 -10.25 14.60
C TYR A 320 -3.83 -11.28 14.24
N ILE A 321 -4.07 -12.29 15.09
CA ILE A 321 -5.01 -13.38 14.83
C ILE A 321 -6.04 -13.58 15.96
N THR A 322 -6.00 -12.76 17.01
CA THR A 322 -6.88 -12.87 18.18
C THR A 322 -8.37 -12.90 17.80
N GLU A 323 -8.82 -12.03 16.90
CA GLU A 323 -10.24 -11.98 16.50
C GLU A 323 -10.67 -13.20 15.68
N ILE A 324 -9.74 -13.80 14.94
CA ILE A 324 -10.00 -15.05 14.21
C ILE A 324 -10.15 -16.21 15.19
N LEU A 325 -9.27 -16.31 16.19
CA LEU A 325 -9.35 -17.39 17.18
C LEU A 325 -10.62 -17.36 18.04
N LYS A 326 -11.23 -16.18 18.20
CA LYS A 326 -12.52 -16.00 18.87
C LYS A 326 -13.71 -16.51 18.05
N GLN A 327 -13.54 -16.81 16.75
CA GLN A 327 -14.64 -17.33 15.94
C GLN A 327 -15.12 -18.68 16.48
N GLU A 328 -16.42 -18.79 16.74
CA GLU A 328 -17.05 -20.03 17.19
C GLU A 328 -17.27 -21.00 16.03
N LYS A 329 -17.70 -20.46 14.88
CA LYS A 329 -17.98 -21.22 13.66
C LYS A 329 -16.81 -21.12 12.70
N PRO A 330 -16.39 -22.23 12.07
CA PRO A 330 -15.42 -22.17 10.99
C PRO A 330 -15.92 -21.30 9.83
N PHE A 331 -15.02 -20.54 9.21
CA PHE A 331 -15.32 -19.75 8.00
C PHE A 331 -14.79 -20.43 6.74
N CYS A 332 -15.43 -20.17 5.60
CA CYS A 332 -15.04 -20.72 4.31
C CYS A 332 -13.82 -19.98 3.74
N VAL A 333 -12.86 -20.72 3.18
CA VAL A 333 -11.70 -20.17 2.46
C VAL A 333 -11.64 -20.63 1.00
N GLY A 334 -12.73 -21.21 0.48
CA GLY A 334 -12.77 -21.85 -0.83
C GLY A 334 -11.94 -23.13 -0.91
N ARG A 335 -11.74 -23.62 -2.13
CA ARG A 335 -10.90 -24.78 -2.45
C ARG A 335 -9.44 -24.34 -2.59
N VAL A 336 -8.70 -24.40 -1.48
CA VAL A 336 -7.30 -23.97 -1.43
C VAL A 336 -6.37 -25.04 -1.99
N LYS A 337 -5.62 -24.73 -3.05
CA LYS A 337 -4.61 -25.64 -3.62
C LYS A 337 -3.34 -25.70 -2.78
N LYS A 338 -2.82 -24.56 -2.35
CA LYS A 338 -1.57 -24.48 -1.57
C LYS A 338 -1.77 -23.57 -0.36
N MET A 339 -1.36 -24.07 0.80
CA MET A 339 -1.53 -23.38 2.07
C MET A 339 -0.22 -23.33 2.85
N TRP A 340 0.20 -22.14 3.28
CA TRP A 340 1.31 -21.92 4.20
C TRP A 340 0.83 -21.15 5.43
N LEU A 341 1.02 -21.71 6.64
CA LEU A 341 0.74 -21.00 7.89
C LEU A 341 1.99 -20.96 8.77
N GLY A 342 2.37 -19.75 9.20
CA GLY A 342 3.56 -19.47 9.99
C GLY A 342 3.24 -18.90 11.38
N ASP A 343 3.91 -19.43 12.40
CA ASP A 343 3.85 -18.99 13.79
C ASP A 343 2.40 -18.98 14.33
N TYR A 344 1.92 -17.91 14.97
CA TYR A 344 0.56 -17.86 15.52
C TYR A 344 -0.53 -18.07 14.45
N ALA A 345 -0.24 -17.82 13.16
CA ALA A 345 -1.18 -18.09 12.08
C ALA A 345 -1.50 -19.58 11.91
N VAL A 346 -0.66 -20.48 12.44
CA VAL A 346 -0.96 -21.92 12.51
C VAL A 346 -2.28 -22.17 13.26
N GLY A 347 -2.63 -21.37 14.27
CA GLY A 347 -3.90 -21.46 14.99
C GLY A 347 -5.13 -21.24 14.13
N VAL A 348 -5.00 -20.45 13.06
CA VAL A 348 -6.11 -20.06 12.17
C VAL A 348 -6.70 -21.28 11.45
N ILE A 349 -5.90 -22.31 11.16
CA ILE A 349 -6.37 -23.52 10.45
C ILE A 349 -7.57 -24.17 11.15
N THR A 350 -7.64 -24.08 12.47
CA THR A 350 -8.71 -24.68 13.29
C THR A 350 -10.04 -23.93 13.19
N LYS A 351 -10.02 -22.75 12.58
CA LYS A 351 -11.17 -21.87 12.35
C LYS A 351 -11.60 -21.84 10.88
N MET A 352 -10.96 -22.64 10.03
CA MET A 352 -11.31 -22.75 8.62
C MET A 352 -12.19 -23.99 8.38
N SER A 353 -13.16 -23.86 7.49
CA SER A 353 -13.88 -25.01 6.91
C SER A 353 -13.06 -25.58 5.76
N LEU A 354 -12.42 -26.73 5.99
CA LEU A 354 -11.54 -27.40 5.03
C LEU A 354 -12.04 -28.81 4.65
N GLU A 355 -13.27 -29.17 5.01
CA GLU A 355 -13.75 -30.56 4.93
C GLU A 355 -13.75 -31.13 3.51
N ASP A 356 -14.14 -30.32 2.54
CA ASP A 356 -14.23 -30.74 1.14
C ASP A 356 -13.10 -30.17 0.26
N CYS A 357 -11.98 -29.79 0.89
CA CYS A 357 -10.81 -29.26 0.15
C CYS A 357 -9.89 -30.37 -0.36
N ASP A 358 -9.36 -30.19 -1.58
CA ASP A 358 -8.24 -30.96 -2.14
C ASP A 358 -6.97 -30.09 -2.15
N ILE A 359 -6.18 -30.19 -1.08
CA ILE A 359 -4.96 -29.39 -0.89
C ILE A 359 -3.77 -30.12 -1.50
N GLU A 360 -3.12 -29.53 -2.51
CA GLU A 360 -1.90 -30.08 -3.08
C GLU A 360 -0.72 -30.00 -2.11
N TRP A 361 -0.62 -28.91 -1.36
CA TRP A 361 0.51 -28.66 -0.47
C TRP A 361 0.10 -27.87 0.79
N LEU A 362 0.34 -28.44 1.96
CA LEU A 362 0.12 -27.80 3.27
C LEU A 362 1.43 -27.67 4.04
N GLY A 363 1.86 -26.45 4.31
CA GLY A 363 3.04 -26.15 5.13
C GLY A 363 2.68 -25.44 6.42
N LEU A 364 3.13 -25.98 7.54
CA LEU A 364 3.01 -25.36 8.85
C LEU A 364 4.40 -25.15 9.45
N THR A 365 4.71 -23.93 9.87
CA THR A 365 5.95 -23.60 10.57
C THR A 365 5.61 -22.89 11.88
N ALA A 366 6.24 -23.29 12.98
CA ALA A 366 6.08 -22.63 14.26
C ALA A 366 7.40 -22.63 15.02
N SER A 367 8.03 -21.47 15.09
CA SER A 367 9.35 -21.32 15.70
C SER A 367 9.36 -21.51 17.23
N GLU A 368 8.22 -21.27 17.89
CA GLU A 368 8.05 -21.42 19.34
C GLU A 368 6.86 -22.31 19.71
N GLU A 369 6.90 -22.87 20.92
CA GLU A 369 5.80 -23.67 21.47
C GLU A 369 4.50 -22.86 21.62
N ALA A 370 4.62 -21.57 21.98
CA ALA A 370 3.48 -20.67 22.14
C ALA A 370 2.64 -20.52 20.86
N HIS A 371 3.27 -20.64 19.68
CA HIS A 371 2.63 -20.47 18.38
C HIS A 371 1.58 -21.56 18.08
N VAL A 372 1.74 -22.75 18.67
CA VAL A 372 0.81 -23.89 18.48
C VAL A 372 -0.04 -24.18 19.71
N ALA A 373 0.12 -23.42 20.80
CA ALA A 373 -0.54 -23.67 22.08
C ALA A 373 -2.06 -23.75 21.93
N GLU A 374 -2.66 -22.84 21.16
CA GLU A 374 -4.11 -22.80 20.90
C GLU A 374 -4.61 -24.06 20.17
N VAL A 375 -3.83 -24.56 19.20
CA VAL A 375 -4.19 -25.79 18.46
C VAL A 375 -4.10 -27.00 19.38
N VAL A 376 -3.01 -27.11 20.14
CA VAL A 376 -2.76 -28.24 21.04
C VAL A 376 -3.71 -28.24 22.24
N ALA A 377 -4.22 -27.09 22.64
CA ALA A 377 -5.22 -26.97 23.70
C ALA A 377 -6.63 -27.43 23.27
N GLN A 378 -6.90 -27.57 21.97
CA GLN A 378 -8.24 -28.00 21.52
C GLN A 378 -8.56 -29.42 21.99
N GLU A 379 -9.75 -29.59 22.57
CA GLU A 379 -10.24 -30.90 22.98
C GLU A 379 -10.57 -31.78 21.77
N LYS A 380 -11.24 -31.19 20.77
CA LYS A 380 -11.68 -31.91 19.57
C LYS A 380 -10.64 -31.77 18.46
N PRO A 381 -10.28 -32.87 17.78
CA PRO A 381 -9.51 -32.79 16.56
C PRO A 381 -10.22 -31.96 15.50
N PHE A 382 -9.48 -31.20 14.71
CA PHE A 382 -10.00 -30.47 13.56
C PHE A 382 -9.79 -31.28 12.28
N PHE A 383 -10.60 -31.00 11.27
CA PHE A 383 -10.51 -31.66 9.98
C PHE A 383 -9.69 -30.81 9.01
N VAL A 384 -8.84 -31.49 8.23
CA VAL A 384 -8.20 -30.94 7.04
C VAL A 384 -8.64 -31.83 5.89
N GLY A 385 -8.94 -31.20 4.75
CA GLY A 385 -9.25 -31.83 3.47
C GLY A 385 -8.28 -32.93 3.05
N ARG A 386 -8.47 -33.49 1.85
CA ARG A 386 -7.45 -34.39 1.29
C ARG A 386 -6.21 -33.58 0.98
N VAL A 387 -5.06 -33.99 1.51
CA VAL A 387 -3.78 -33.32 1.30
C VAL A 387 -2.82 -34.24 0.56
N LYS A 388 -2.21 -33.75 -0.52
CA LYS A 388 -1.21 -34.50 -1.26
C LYS A 388 0.17 -34.44 -0.61
N SER A 389 0.57 -33.32 -0.04
CA SER A 389 1.86 -33.20 0.65
C SER A 389 1.77 -32.28 1.86
N MET A 390 2.35 -32.71 2.98
CA MET A 390 2.41 -31.92 4.21
C MET A 390 3.86 -31.67 4.62
N LEU A 391 4.16 -30.45 5.05
CA LEU A 391 5.42 -30.07 5.67
C LEU A 391 5.14 -29.46 7.05
N PHE A 392 5.73 -30.06 8.09
CA PHE A 392 5.72 -29.50 9.44
C PHE A 392 7.15 -29.12 9.83
N ARG A 393 7.37 -27.86 10.20
CA ARG A 393 8.67 -27.37 10.65
C ARG A 393 8.63 -26.91 12.11
N ASP A 394 9.68 -27.25 12.86
CA ASP A 394 9.86 -26.87 14.27
C ASP A 394 8.70 -27.37 15.17
N TYR A 395 8.07 -26.50 15.98
CA TYR A 395 6.98 -26.89 16.88
C TYR A 395 5.67 -27.20 16.16
N ALA A 396 5.55 -26.88 14.86
CA ALA A 396 4.36 -27.13 14.06
C ALA A 396 4.03 -28.62 13.97
N ALA A 397 5.02 -29.49 14.13
CA ALA A 397 4.80 -30.94 14.16
C ALA A 397 3.73 -31.34 15.18
N ARG A 398 3.62 -30.64 16.33
CA ARG A 398 2.61 -30.96 17.35
C ARG A 398 1.16 -30.84 16.85
N VAL A 399 0.91 -30.06 15.81
CA VAL A 399 -0.42 -29.86 15.22
C VAL A 399 -1.01 -31.17 14.72
N ILE A 400 -0.19 -32.10 14.21
CA ILE A 400 -0.68 -33.37 13.67
C ILE A 400 -1.43 -34.20 14.72
N THR A 401 -1.11 -34.05 16.01
CA THR A 401 -1.81 -34.75 17.11
C THR A 401 -3.26 -34.32 17.27
N LYS A 402 -3.64 -33.19 16.67
CA LYS A 402 -4.99 -32.61 16.70
C LYS A 402 -5.69 -32.67 15.35
N MET A 403 -5.06 -33.27 14.35
CA MET A 403 -5.70 -33.52 13.05
C MET A 403 -6.52 -34.80 13.14
N LYS A 404 -7.77 -34.76 12.68
CA LYS A 404 -8.66 -35.92 12.71
C LYS A 404 -8.19 -36.98 11.71
N HIS A 405 -7.56 -38.06 12.17
CA HIS A 405 -7.13 -39.16 11.31
C HIS A 405 -8.31 -39.80 10.56
N THR A 406 -8.40 -39.55 9.24
CA THR A 406 -9.19 -40.39 8.33
C THR A 406 -8.24 -41.12 7.39
N ARG A 407 -8.57 -42.36 7.03
CA ARG A 407 -7.72 -43.28 6.25
C ARG A 407 -7.32 -42.74 4.86
N ASN A 408 -7.90 -41.61 4.42
CA ASN A 408 -7.78 -41.01 3.09
C ASN A 408 -7.38 -39.51 3.11
N GLN A 409 -6.90 -38.99 4.25
CA GLN A 409 -6.62 -37.55 4.39
C GLN A 409 -5.26 -37.13 3.83
N CYS A 410 -4.27 -38.03 3.80
CA CYS A 410 -2.98 -37.78 3.17
C CYS A 410 -2.67 -38.90 2.19
N ASN A 411 -2.57 -38.56 0.90
CA ASN A 411 -2.27 -39.53 -0.16
C ASN A 411 -0.84 -39.38 -0.71
N GLY A 412 -0.01 -38.52 -0.13
CA GLY A 412 1.39 -38.36 -0.49
C GLY A 412 2.29 -38.07 0.71
N GLU A 413 3.38 -37.33 0.51
CA GLU A 413 4.49 -37.26 1.46
C GLU A 413 4.22 -36.35 2.67
N ILE A 414 4.53 -36.83 3.87
CA ILE A 414 4.55 -36.04 5.11
C ILE A 414 6.01 -35.85 5.52
N ARG A 415 6.49 -34.60 5.53
CA ARG A 415 7.84 -34.24 5.95
C ARG A 415 7.83 -33.50 7.28
N PHE A 416 8.78 -33.86 8.13
CA PHE A 416 9.07 -33.18 9.38
C PHE A 416 10.48 -32.60 9.30
N GLU A 417 10.61 -31.28 9.46
CA GLU A 417 11.89 -30.58 9.41
C GLU A 417 12.18 -29.88 10.74
N ARG A 418 13.43 -29.98 11.20
CA ARG A 418 13.90 -29.28 12.42
C ARG A 418 13.01 -29.49 13.65
N THR A 419 12.31 -30.62 13.71
CA THR A 419 11.54 -31.00 14.89
C THR A 419 12.51 -31.22 16.04
N ARG A 420 12.64 -30.23 16.93
CA ARG A 420 13.27 -30.42 18.26
C ARG A 420 12.63 -31.68 18.89
N GLU A 421 13.38 -32.46 19.67
CA GLU A 421 13.10 -33.83 20.19
C GLU A 421 11.75 -34.04 20.96
N ILE A 422 10.63 -33.60 20.41
CA ILE A 422 9.32 -33.49 21.07
C ILE A 422 8.41 -34.63 20.60
N PHE A 423 8.66 -35.19 19.41
CA PHE A 423 7.78 -36.17 18.77
C PHE A 423 7.88 -37.59 19.36
N PHE A 424 9.01 -37.96 19.98
CA PHE A 424 9.27 -39.35 20.40
C PHE A 424 9.04 -39.65 21.90
N ARG A 425 8.68 -38.66 22.74
CA ARG A 425 8.39 -38.93 24.16
C ARG A 425 6.95 -39.34 24.44
N ASN A 426 5.97 -38.95 23.62
CA ASN A 426 4.55 -39.16 23.94
C ASN A 426 3.85 -40.33 23.19
N THR A 427 4.52 -41.00 22.25
CA THR A 427 3.92 -42.14 21.50
C THR A 427 4.35 -43.53 22.00
N ARG A 428 5.12 -43.62 23.09
CA ARG A 428 5.43 -44.91 23.74
C ARG A 428 4.38 -45.39 24.75
N GLY A 429 3.21 -44.74 24.81
CA GLY A 429 2.20 -44.98 25.84
C GLY A 429 0.94 -45.73 25.41
N GLU A 430 0.74 -46.03 24.12
CA GLU A 430 -0.43 -46.81 23.67
C GLU A 430 0.03 -47.78 22.57
N ARG A 431 0.10 -49.06 22.94
CA ARG A 431 0.38 -50.18 22.05
C ARG A 431 -0.72 -51.21 22.21
#